data_AF-A0A2W5MJ78-F1
#
_entry.id   AF-A0A2W5MJ78-F1
#
_cell.length_a   1.000
_cell.length_b   1.000
_cell.length_c   1.000
_cell.angle_alpha   90.00
_cell.angle_beta   90.00
_cell.angle_gamma   90.00
#
_symmetry.space_group_name_H-M   'P 1'
#
loop_
_entity.id
_entity.type
_entity.pdbx_description
1 polymer ?
#
loop_
_entity_poly.entity_id
_entity_poly.type
_entity_poly.pdbx_seq_one_letter_code
_entity_poly.pdbx_strand_id
1 'polypeptide(L)'
;GVAQGQDITYVTERCVLKLTPAGIVLTEIAPGVDLQAHILDHSEFDLIVSPDMKVMDAALFTDAPIGLTLPQKAPRTLARDNHG
;
A
#
# COMPACT_ATOMS: atom_id res chain seq x y z
N GLY A 1 4.13 5.49 -14.10
CA GLY A 1 4.82 4.19 -14.01
C GLY A 1 6.15 4.33 -13.29
N VAL A 2 6.77 3.25 -12.81
CA VAL A 2 8.09 3.29 -12.13
C VAL A 2 9.15 4.04 -12.96
N ALA A 3 9.14 3.89 -14.29
CA ALA A 3 10.02 4.63 -15.21
C ALA A 3 9.83 6.16 -15.20
N GLN A 4 8.71 6.66 -14.67
CA GLN A 4 8.41 8.08 -14.50
C GLN A 4 8.61 8.56 -13.05
N GLY A 5 9.24 7.74 -12.19
CA GLY A 5 9.48 8.07 -10.77
C GLY A 5 8.25 8.04 -9.88
N GLN A 6 7.15 7.43 -10.34
CA GLN A 6 5.93 7.31 -9.54
C GLN A 6 6.04 6.15 -8.56
N ASP A 7 5.67 6.39 -7.30
CA ASP A 7 5.52 5.35 -6.29
C ASP A 7 4.15 4.68 -6.45
N ILE A 8 4.15 3.41 -6.85
CA ILE A 8 2.94 2.64 -7.14
C ILE A 8 2.80 1.54 -6.09
N THR A 9 1.71 1.62 -5.32
CA THR A 9 1.34 0.67 -4.29
C THR A 9 -0.02 0.07 -4.60
N TYR A 10 -0.13 -1.24 -4.56
CA TYR A 10 -1.36 -2.02 -4.69
C TYR A 10 -1.80 -2.46 -3.29
N VAL A 11 -3.00 -2.10 -2.87
CA VAL A 11 -3.57 -2.48 -1.57
C VAL A 11 -4.76 -3.38 -1.80
N THR A 12 -4.77 -4.54 -1.16
CA THR A 12 -5.87 -5.51 -1.21
C THR A 12 -6.32 -5.85 0.20
N GLU A 13 -7.37 -6.66 0.32
CA GLU A 13 -7.84 -7.19 1.61
C GLU A 13 -6.84 -8.14 2.29
N ARG A 14 -5.95 -8.80 1.53
CA ARG A 14 -5.00 -9.80 2.06
C ARG A 14 -3.57 -9.29 2.17
N CYS A 15 -3.20 -8.31 1.34
CA CYS A 15 -1.82 -7.86 1.26
C CYS A 15 -1.64 -6.49 0.59
N VAL A 16 -0.47 -5.91 0.83
CA VAL A 16 0.03 -4.71 0.16
C VAL A 16 1.24 -5.07 -0.67
N LEU A 17 1.25 -4.66 -1.94
CA LEU A 17 2.35 -4.86 -2.86
C LEU A 17 2.85 -3.53 -3.42
N LYS A 18 4.13 -3.49 -3.79
CA LYS A 18 4.78 -2.33 -4.39
C LYS A 18 5.36 -2.68 -5.74
N LEU A 19 5.11 -1.85 -6.75
CA LEU A 19 5.81 -1.97 -8.02
C LEU A 19 7.20 -1.34 -7.91
N THR A 20 8.25 -2.14 -8.12
CA THR A 20 9.64 -1.70 -8.09
C THR A 20 10.33 -2.00 -9.42
N PRO A 21 11.52 -1.45 -9.69
CA PRO A 21 12.30 -1.83 -10.86
C PRO A 21 12.67 -3.32 -10.91
N ALA A 22 12.72 -4.00 -9.76
CA ALA A 22 13.02 -5.42 -9.67
C ALA A 22 11.80 -6.32 -9.91
N GLY A 23 10.58 -5.76 -9.84
CA GLY A 23 9.32 -6.51 -9.93
C GLY A 23 8.31 -6.07 -8.87
N ILE A 24 7.28 -6.91 -8.67
CA ILE A 24 6.24 -6.68 -7.67
C ILE A 24 6.71 -7.26 -6.34
N VAL A 25 6.82 -6.38 -5.35
CA VAL A 25 7.30 -6.72 -4.01
C VAL A 25 6.12 -6.77 -3.04
N LEU A 26 5.94 -7.89 -2.35
CA LEU A 26 5.00 -8.03 -1.24
C LEU A 26 5.58 -7.35 0.01
N THR A 27 4.91 -6.31 0.51
CA THR A 27 5.40 -5.49 1.62
C THR A 27 4.60 -5.67 2.91
N GLU A 28 3.31 -5.95 2.82
CA GLU A 28 2.46 -6.19 3.99
C GLU A 28 1.50 -7.36 3.77
N ILE A 29 1.20 -8.10 4.84
CA ILE A 29 0.22 -9.19 4.87
C ILE A 29 -0.85 -8.94 5.94
N ALA A 30 -2.11 -9.25 5.64
CA ALA A 30 -3.20 -9.12 6.60
C ALA A 30 -3.01 -10.06 7.82
N PRO A 31 -3.44 -9.65 9.03
CA PRO A 31 -3.36 -10.50 10.22
C PRO A 31 -4.07 -11.84 10.00
N GLY A 32 -3.40 -12.94 10.35
CA GLY A 32 -3.96 -14.29 10.23
C GLY A 32 -4.00 -14.88 8.82
N VAL A 33 -3.50 -14.17 7.81
CA VAL A 33 -3.34 -14.71 6.45
C VAL A 33 -2.04 -15.52 6.34
N ASP A 34 -2.13 -16.73 5.81
CA ASP A 34 -0.97 -17.56 5.46
C ASP A 34 -0.34 -17.08 4.15
N LEU A 35 0.96 -16.76 4.17
CA LEU A 35 1.68 -16.22 3.01
C LEU A 35 1.65 -17.18 1.81
N GLN A 36 1.91 -18.46 2.04
CA GLN A 36 2.04 -19.42 0.95
C GLN A 36 0.65 -19.75 0.39
N ALA A 37 -0.22 -20.27 1.24
CA ALA A 37 -1.50 -20.84 0.84
C ALA A 37 -2.50 -19.77 0.37
N HIS A 38 -2.45 -18.54 0.89
CA HIS A 38 -3.45 -17.52 0.56
C HIS A 38 -2.96 -16.42 -0.40
N ILE A 39 -1.64 -16.31 -0.64
CA ILE A 39 -1.07 -15.26 -1.51
C ILE A 39 -0.24 -15.88 -2.62
N LEU A 40 0.85 -16.57 -2.29
CA LEU A 40 1.80 -17.05 -3.29
C LEU A 40 1.18 -18.10 -4.22
N ASP A 41 0.44 -19.07 -3.66
CA ASP A 41 -0.21 -20.15 -4.44
C ASP A 41 -1.35 -19.64 -5.34
N HIS A 42 -1.87 -18.44 -5.06
CA HIS A 42 -2.93 -17.80 -5.83
C HIS A 42 -2.42 -16.73 -6.81
N SER A 43 -1.10 -16.48 -6.84
CA SER A 43 -0.50 -15.51 -7.75
C SER A 43 -0.18 -16.14 -9.10
N GLU A 44 -0.53 -15.48 -10.20
CA GLU A 44 -0.18 -15.93 -11.57
C GLU A 44 1.30 -15.67 -11.93
N PHE A 45 2.06 -15.03 -11.03
CA PHE A 45 3.46 -14.66 -11.22
C PHE A 45 4.22 -14.63 -9.89
N ASP A 46 5.55 -14.76 -9.98
CA ASP A 46 6.43 -14.75 -8.83
C ASP A 46 6.46 -13.38 -8.15
N LEU A 47 6.08 -13.35 -6.87
CA LEU A 47 6.15 -12.18 -6.01
C LEU A 47 7.49 -12.16 -5.26
N ILE A 48 8.11 -10.99 -5.21
CA ILE A 48 9.30 -10.79 -4.37
C ILE A 48 8.81 -10.54 -2.95
N VAL A 49 9.14 -11.42 -2.01
CA VAL A 49 8.83 -11.19 -0.60
C VAL A 49 9.84 -10.21 -0.02
N SER A 50 9.37 -9.09 0.54
CA SER A 50 10.25 -8.12 1.20
C SER A 50 10.94 -8.76 2.41
N PRO A 51 12.25 -8.56 2.62
CA PRO A 51 12.92 -8.99 3.85
C PRO A 51 12.38 -8.26 5.09
N ASP A 52 11.82 -7.07 4.89
CA ASP A 52 11.19 -6.24 5.93
C ASP A 52 9.64 -6.32 5.87
N MET A 53 9.10 -7.44 5.34
CA MET A 53 7.65 -7.64 5.27
C MET A 53 7.05 -7.60 6.69
N LYS A 54 5.97 -6.85 6.84
CA LYS A 54 5.26 -6.68 8.11
C LYS A 54 3.81 -7.11 8.00
N VAL A 55 3.17 -7.29 9.15
CA VAL A 55 1.72 -7.47 9.21
C VAL A 55 1.05 -6.10 9.07
N MET A 56 -0.05 -6.03 8.33
CA MET A 56 -0.90 -4.84 8.22
C MET A 56 -1.44 -4.45 9.60
N ASP A 57 -1.76 -3.18 9.80
CA ASP A 57 -2.32 -2.72 11.06
C ASP A 57 -3.64 -3.44 11.38
N ALA A 58 -3.68 -4.14 12.51
CA ALA A 58 -4.83 -4.93 12.94
C ALA A 58 -6.09 -4.10 13.14
N ALA A 59 -5.96 -2.80 13.43
CA ALA A 59 -7.11 -1.89 13.55
C ALA A 59 -7.94 -1.84 12.26
N LEU A 60 -7.32 -2.08 11.09
CA LEU A 60 -7.99 -2.12 9.79
C LEU A 60 -8.95 -3.31 9.63
N PHE A 61 -8.86 -4.32 10.50
CA PHE A 61 -9.60 -5.58 10.41
C PHE A 61 -10.65 -5.73 11.51
N THR A 62 -10.99 -4.64 12.20
CA THR A 62 -12.00 -4.62 13.26
C THR A 62 -13.07 -3.59 12.97
N ASP A 63 -14.29 -3.82 13.46
CA ASP A 63 -15.40 -2.85 13.36
C ASP A 63 -15.30 -1.81 14.49
N ALA A 64 -14.22 -1.03 14.47
CA ALA A 64 -13.96 0.03 15.42
C ALA A 64 -13.24 1.21 14.73
N PRO A 65 -13.34 2.44 15.26
CA PRO A 65 -12.57 3.56 14.73
C PRO A 65 -11.07 3.29 14.76
N ILE A 66 -10.40 3.46 13.61
CA ILE A 66 -8.97 3.15 13.44
C ILE A 66 -8.01 4.20 14.03
N GLY A 67 -8.52 5.31 14.57
CA GLY A 67 -7.68 6.35 15.19
C GLY A 67 -6.70 7.06 14.24
N LEU A 68 -6.98 7.06 12.93
CA LEU A 68 -6.08 7.61 11.90
C LEU A 68 -5.85 9.11 12.12
N THR A 69 -4.58 9.48 12.35
CA THR A 69 -4.13 10.88 12.35
C THR A 69 -3.39 11.17 11.06
N LEU A 70 -3.91 12.11 10.25
CA LEU A 70 -3.27 12.48 8.99
C LEU A 70 -2.13 13.48 9.22
N PRO A 71 -1.00 13.33 8.50
CA PRO A 71 0.03 14.36 8.50
C PRO A 71 -0.52 15.67 7.94
N GLN A 72 -0.17 16.80 8.56
CA GLN A 72 -0.57 18.11 8.06
C GLN A 72 0.08 18.37 6.69
N LYS A 73 -0.75 18.54 5.67
CA LYS A 73 -0.32 19.01 4.36
C LYS A 73 -0.28 20.54 4.36
N ALA A 74 0.73 21.13 3.71
CA ALA A 74 0.79 22.57 3.52
C ALA A 74 -0.54 23.10 2.93
N PRO A 75 -1.05 24.26 3.40
CA PRO A 75 -2.30 24.82 2.92
C PRO A 75 -2.22 25.02 1.41
N ARG A 76 -3.24 24.56 0.68
CA ARG A 76 -3.37 24.83 -0.75
C ARG A 76 -3.82 26.28 -0.92
N THR A 77 -2.90 27.18 -1.24
CA THR A 77 -3.26 28.54 -1.64
C THR A 77 -3.88 28.48 -3.04
N LEU A 78 -5.20 28.62 -3.12
CA LEU A 78 -5.85 28.89 -4.40
C LEU A 78 -5.49 30.33 -4.77
N ALA A 79 -4.59 30.51 -5.74
CA ALA A 79 -4.39 31.81 -6.36
C ALA A 79 -5.73 32.21 -6.97
N ARG A 80 -6.34 33.29 -6.45
CA ARG A 80 -7.46 33.94 -7.11
C ARG A 80 -6.87 34.67 -8.32
N ASP A 81 -6.82 33.99 -9.45
CA ASP A 81 -6.53 34.60 -10.73
C ASP A 81 -7.76 35.44 -11.10
N ASN A 82 -7.79 36.69 -10.62
CA ASN A 82 -8.77 37.68 -11.03
C ASN A 82 -8.58 37.96 -12.52
N HIS A 83 -9.35 37.28 -13.37
CA HIS A 83 -9.60 37.74 -14.72
C HIS A 83 -10.50 38.99 -14.64
N GLY A 84 -9.93 40.13 -15.00
CA GLY A 84 -10.59 41.41 -15.21
C GLY A 84 -9.81 42.22 -16.24
#